data_AF-A0AAD9NRE7-F1
#
_entry.id   AF-A0AAD9NRE7-F1
#
_cell.length_a   1.000
_cell.length_b   1.000
_cell.length_c   1.000
_cell.angle_alpha   90.00
_cell.angle_beta   90.00
_cell.angle_gamma   90.00
#
_symmetry.space_group_name_H-M   'P 1'
#
loop_
_entity.id
_entity.type
_entity.pdbx_description
1 polymer ?
#
loop_
_entity_poly.entity_id
_entity_poly.type
_entity_poly.pdbx_seq_one_letter_code
_entity_poly.pdbx_strand_id
1 'polypeptide(L)'
;MEKRIRLCHVTQTHSWDCGLASAQMVLKFYDKDLSRFKEVCSNLQFGHSVWTIDLARIMIHYDIPHAFCTVTLGVHQGYSNKRFYKNSFSVDETRVTDLFDTAGTLGINVHQRLVN
;
A
#
# COMPACT_ATOMS: atom_id res chain seq x y z
N MET A 1 13.54 -11.43 21.80
CA MET A 1 12.85 -10.26 22.38
C MET A 1 12.21 -9.48 21.24
N GLU A 2 10.88 -9.39 21.20
CA GLU A 2 10.19 -8.53 20.24
C GLU A 2 10.50 -7.06 20.58
N LYS A 3 11.14 -6.33 19.65
CA LYS A 3 11.24 -4.87 19.75
C LYS A 3 9.87 -4.29 19.49
N ARG A 4 9.27 -3.66 20.50
CA ARG A 4 8.01 -2.91 20.35
C ARG A 4 8.32 -1.45 20.08
N ILE A 5 7.68 -0.89 19.06
CA ILE A 5 7.75 0.51 18.70
C ILE A 5 6.46 1.20 19.15
N ARG A 6 6.58 2.41 19.71
CA ARG A 6 5.40 3.23 20.04
C ARG A 6 5.00 4.02 18.80
N LEU A 7 3.76 3.82 18.35
CA LEU A 7 3.17 4.55 17.22
C LEU A 7 1.97 5.36 17.73
N CYS A 8 1.84 6.59 17.24
CA CYS A 8 0.63 7.38 17.45
C CYS A 8 -0.47 6.83 16.54
N HIS A 9 -1.55 6.32 17.13
CA HIS A 9 -2.67 5.78 16.37
C HIS A 9 -3.32 6.84 15.49
N VAL A 10 -3.63 6.46 14.24
CA VAL A 10 -4.43 7.26 13.31
C VAL A 10 -5.67 6.46 12.96
N THR A 11 -6.85 7.02 13.25
CA THR A 11 -8.12 6.37 12.97
C THR A 11 -8.47 6.53 11.48
N GLN A 12 -8.87 5.44 10.84
CA GLN A 12 -9.40 5.45 9.49
C GLN A 12 -10.70 6.27 9.43
N THR A 13 -10.96 6.95 8.30
CA THR A 13 -12.13 7.84 8.16
C THR A 13 -13.23 7.25 7.31
N HIS A 14 -12.92 6.22 6.53
CA HIS A 14 -13.84 5.53 5.64
C HIS A 14 -13.68 4.01 5.81
N SER A 15 -14.54 3.22 5.18
CA SER A 15 -14.43 1.75 5.23
C SER A 15 -13.27 1.19 4.39
N TRP A 16 -12.63 2.02 3.56
CA TRP A 16 -11.65 1.60 2.56
C TRP A 16 -10.22 2.12 2.82
N ASP A 17 -10.02 3.06 3.75
CA ASP A 17 -8.77 3.81 3.92
C ASP A 17 -7.90 3.29 5.09
N CYS A 18 -8.17 2.10 5.63
CA CYS A 18 -7.40 1.54 6.75
C CYS A 18 -5.90 1.37 6.44
N GLY A 19 -5.56 1.04 5.19
CA GLY A 19 -4.18 0.99 4.72
C GLY A 19 -3.50 2.37 4.72
N LEU A 20 -4.23 3.43 4.35
CA LEU A 20 -3.73 4.80 4.38
C LEU A 20 -3.56 5.32 5.81
N ALA A 21 -4.49 4.98 6.71
CA ALA A 21 -4.36 5.28 8.13
C ALA A 21 -3.10 4.60 8.71
N SER A 22 -2.87 3.33 8.35
CA SER A 22 -1.68 2.58 8.74
C SER A 22 -0.39 3.21 8.20
N ALA A 23 -0.37 3.62 6.93
CA ALA A 23 0.77 4.32 6.35
C ALA A 23 1.07 5.64 7.07
N GLN A 24 0.05 6.44 7.41
CA GLN A 24 0.24 7.68 8.17
C GLN A 24 0.83 7.43 9.56
N MET A 25 0.47 6.35 10.26
CA MET A 25 1.09 6.00 11.54
C MET A 25 2.60 5.77 11.39
N VAL A 26 3.02 5.05 10.34
CA VAL A 26 4.44 4.82 10.04
C VAL A 26 5.13 6.12 9.64
N LEU A 27 4.52 6.93 8.76
CA LEU A 27 5.12 8.19 8.31
C LEU A 27 5.32 9.19 9.47
N LYS A 28 4.36 9.28 10.40
CA LYS A 28 4.50 10.08 11.63
C LYS A 28 5.64 9.59 12.52
N PHE A 29 5.85 8.27 12.59
CA PHE A 29 6.98 7.71 13.33
C PHE A 29 8.34 8.10 12.73
N TYR A 30 8.40 8.32 11.41
CA TYR A 30 9.57 8.84 10.71
C TYR A 30 9.60 10.38 10.61
N ASP A 31 8.73 11.08 11.36
CA ASP A 31 8.65 12.55 11.39
C ASP A 31 8.45 13.19 9.99
N LYS A 32 7.68 12.53 9.12
CA LYS A 32 7.38 13.05 7.78
C LYS A 32 6.25 14.07 7.82
N ASP A 33 6.35 15.12 7.01
CA ASP A 33 5.28 16.10 6.82
C ASP A 33 4.12 15.50 6.02
N LEU A 34 2.93 15.45 6.63
CA LEU A 34 1.72 14.90 6.04
C LEU A 34 0.75 15.97 5.53
N SER A 35 1.15 17.25 5.52
CA SER A 35 0.32 18.36 5.03
C SER A 35 -0.24 18.13 3.62
N ARG A 36 0.54 17.47 2.76
CA ARG A 36 0.18 17.14 1.36
C ARG A 36 -0.21 15.67 1.14
N PHE A 37 -0.43 14.89 2.19
CA PHE A 37 -0.67 13.44 2.08
C PHE A 37 -1.83 13.08 1.13
N LYS A 38 -2.93 13.85 1.18
CA LYS A 38 -4.08 13.66 0.28
C LYS A 38 -3.73 13.91 -1.18
N GLU A 39 -2.90 14.91 -1.45
CA GLU A 39 -2.42 15.24 -2.80
C GLU A 39 -1.53 14.10 -3.34
N VAL A 40 -0.62 13.58 -2.51
CA VAL A 40 0.21 12.42 -2.85
C VAL A 40 -0.66 11.22 -3.22
N CYS A 41 -1.67 10.90 -2.41
CA CYS A 41 -2.60 9.81 -2.70
C CYS A 41 -3.34 10.02 -4.04
N SER A 42 -3.78 11.25 -4.31
CA SER A 42 -4.44 11.61 -5.57
C SER A 42 -3.50 11.44 -6.78
N ASN A 43 -2.25 11.86 -6.66
CA ASN A 43 -1.24 11.75 -7.72
C ASN A 43 -0.83 10.29 -8.01
N LEU A 44 -0.98 9.39 -7.02
CA LEU A 44 -0.72 7.96 -7.19
C LEU A 44 -1.90 7.18 -7.83
N GLN A 45 -3.07 7.80 -7.94
CA GLN A 45 -4.22 7.34 -8.74
C GLN A 45 -4.82 5.96 -8.38
N PHE A 46 -4.77 5.54 -7.11
CA PHE A 46 -5.43 4.31 -6.66
C PHE A 46 -6.88 4.51 -6.18
N GLY A 47 -7.35 5.76 -6.09
CA GLY A 47 -8.73 6.09 -5.70
C GLY A 47 -9.09 5.54 -4.31
N HIS A 48 -10.19 4.77 -4.25
CA HIS A 48 -10.69 4.16 -3.02
C HIS A 48 -10.38 2.66 -2.90
N SER A 49 -9.59 2.09 -3.83
CA SER A 49 -9.19 0.68 -3.81
C SER A 49 -7.70 0.56 -3.57
N VAL A 50 -7.32 0.65 -2.29
CA VAL A 50 -5.92 0.69 -1.88
C VAL A 50 -5.38 -0.74 -1.77
N TRP A 51 -4.32 -1.04 -2.54
CA TRP A 51 -3.58 -2.28 -2.44
C TRP A 51 -2.25 -2.06 -1.72
N THR A 52 -1.65 -3.13 -1.19
CA THR A 52 -0.39 -3.01 -0.45
C THR A 52 0.71 -2.38 -1.31
N ILE A 53 0.75 -2.64 -2.63
CA ILE A 53 1.76 -2.04 -3.51
C ILE A 53 1.55 -0.52 -3.69
N ASP A 54 0.32 -0.03 -3.56
CA ASP A 54 0.05 1.42 -3.50
C ASP A 54 0.66 2.03 -2.23
N LEU A 55 0.56 1.33 -1.10
CA LEU A 55 1.22 1.76 0.14
C LEU A 55 2.75 1.79 -0.02
N ALA A 56 3.34 0.86 -0.76
CA ALA A 56 4.77 0.89 -1.08
C ALA A 56 5.15 2.13 -1.90
N ARG A 57 4.32 2.52 -2.88
CA ARG A 57 4.52 3.78 -3.63
C ARG A 57 4.45 5.01 -2.73
N ILE A 58 3.54 5.02 -1.74
CA ILE A 58 3.51 6.08 -0.73
C ILE A 58 4.83 6.09 0.06
N MET A 59 5.33 4.93 0.49
CA MET A 59 6.60 4.83 1.21
C MET A 59 7.79 5.31 0.37
N ILE A 60 7.81 5.02 -0.94
CA ILE A 60 8.80 5.58 -1.88
C ILE A 60 8.71 7.10 -1.94
N HIS A 61 7.51 7.66 -2.12
CA HIS A 61 7.33 9.12 -2.22
C HIS A 61 7.87 9.87 -0.98
N TYR A 62 7.77 9.24 0.20
CA TYR A 62 8.24 9.82 1.46
C TYR A 62 9.65 9.38 1.86
N ASP A 63 10.40 8.70 0.99
CA ASP A 63 11.75 8.18 1.28
C ASP A 63 11.81 7.32 2.54
N ILE A 64 10.82 6.44 2.73
CA ILE A 64 10.82 5.45 3.81
C ILE A 64 11.53 4.19 3.35
N PRO A 65 12.63 3.77 3.98
CA PRO A 65 13.28 2.50 3.66
C PRO A 65 12.36 1.33 3.99
N HIS A 66 12.07 0.50 3.01
CA HIS A 66 11.20 -0.67 3.18
C HIS A 66 11.54 -1.78 2.20
N ALA A 67 11.05 -2.99 2.51
CA ALA A 67 11.02 -4.11 1.58
C ALA A 67 9.55 -4.52 1.40
N PHE A 68 9.14 -4.76 0.16
CA PHE A 68 7.81 -5.24 -0.14
C PHE A 68 7.84 -6.77 -0.25
N CYS A 69 7.29 -7.48 0.73
CA CYS A 69 7.23 -8.94 0.70
C CYS A 69 5.81 -9.40 0.32
N THR A 70 5.69 -10.34 -0.63
CA THR A 70 4.40 -10.89 -1.04
C THR A 70 4.47 -12.37 -1.39
N VAL A 71 3.36 -13.08 -1.25
CA VAL A 71 3.21 -14.46 -1.75
C VAL A 71 2.82 -14.45 -3.23
N THR A 72 2.07 -13.44 -3.65
CA THR A 72 1.53 -13.29 -5.02
C THR A 72 2.05 -12.02 -5.66
N LEU A 73 2.60 -12.15 -6.87
CA LEU A 73 2.88 -11.01 -7.75
C LEU A 73 1.60 -10.70 -8.52
N GLY A 74 1.16 -9.45 -8.46
CA GLY A 74 -0.14 -9.04 -9.02
C GLY A 74 -1.32 -9.30 -8.08
N VAL A 75 -2.49 -9.49 -8.67
CA VAL A 75 -3.74 -9.74 -7.93
C VAL A 75 -3.99 -11.24 -7.81
N HIS A 76 -4.22 -11.71 -6.59
CA HIS A 76 -4.65 -13.09 -6.37
C HIS A 76 -6.13 -13.26 -6.73
N GLN A 77 -6.42 -14.04 -7.78
CA GLN A 77 -7.77 -14.25 -8.32
C GLN A 77 -8.83 -14.67 -7.31
N GLY A 78 -8.42 -15.38 -6.24
CA GLY A 78 -9.31 -15.74 -5.13
C GLY A 78 -9.97 -14.55 -4.40
N TYR A 79 -9.51 -13.31 -4.60
CA TYR A 79 -10.13 -12.12 -4.04
C TYR A 79 -11.29 -11.55 -4.87
N SER A 80 -11.50 -12.02 -6.10
CA SER A 80 -12.57 -11.59 -7.01
C SER A 80 -13.97 -11.67 -6.38
N ASN A 81 -14.19 -12.66 -5.53
CA ASN A 81 -15.48 -12.89 -4.86
C ASN A 81 -15.67 -12.06 -3.57
N LYS A 82 -14.66 -11.32 -3.10
CA LYS A 82 -14.80 -10.49 -1.90
C LYS A 82 -15.57 -9.22 -2.23
N ARG A 83 -16.62 -8.93 -1.44
CA ARG A 83 -17.49 -7.76 -1.60
C ARG A 83 -16.73 -6.44 -1.74
N PHE A 84 -15.58 -6.32 -1.07
CA PHE A 84 -14.74 -5.12 -1.12
C PHE A 84 -14.17 -4.84 -2.53
N TYR A 85 -13.78 -5.87 -3.29
CA TYR A 85 -13.15 -5.70 -4.60
C TYR A 85 -14.10 -5.90 -5.78
N LYS A 86 -15.31 -6.44 -5.53
CA LYS A 86 -16.22 -6.93 -6.59
C LYS A 86 -16.57 -5.90 -7.67
N ASN A 87 -16.62 -4.61 -7.32
CA ASN A 87 -17.03 -3.55 -8.25
C ASN A 87 -15.87 -2.94 -9.05
N SER A 88 -14.62 -3.16 -8.65
CA SER A 88 -13.43 -2.57 -9.27
C SER A 88 -12.35 -3.60 -9.65
N PHE A 89 -12.63 -4.89 -9.48
CA PHE A 89 -11.62 -5.96 -9.56
C PHE A 89 -10.85 -5.98 -10.88
N SER A 90 -11.51 -5.82 -12.03
CA SER A 90 -10.82 -5.85 -13.34
C SER A 90 -9.93 -4.63 -13.56
N VAL A 91 -10.34 -3.45 -13.09
CA VAL A 91 -9.53 -2.22 -13.17
C VAL A 91 -8.35 -2.29 -12.21
N ASP A 92 -8.59 -2.79 -11.00
CA ASP A 92 -7.55 -3.01 -10.00
C ASP A 92 -6.55 -4.08 -10.42
N GLU A 93 -7.01 -5.14 -11.07
CA GLU A 93 -6.16 -6.22 -11.57
C GLU A 93 -5.13 -5.68 -12.57
N THR A 94 -5.57 -4.97 -13.61
CA THR A 94 -4.66 -4.38 -14.59
C THR A 94 -3.68 -3.43 -13.92
N ARG A 95 -4.19 -2.46 -13.16
CA ARG A 95 -3.36 -1.45 -12.48
C ARG A 95 -2.34 -2.07 -11.54
N VAL A 96 -2.77 -2.99 -10.68
CA VAL A 96 -1.89 -3.62 -9.68
C VAL A 96 -0.85 -4.48 -10.38
N THR A 97 -1.22 -5.21 -11.44
CA THR A 97 -0.28 -5.99 -12.24
C THR A 97 0.77 -5.09 -12.87
N ASP A 98 0.36 -3.99 -13.52
CA ASP A 98 1.28 -3.01 -14.10
C ASP A 98 2.24 -2.42 -13.04
N LEU A 99 1.76 -2.18 -11.81
CA LEU A 99 2.59 -1.71 -10.70
C LEU A 99 3.63 -2.74 -10.27
N PHE A 100 3.30 -4.04 -10.30
CA PHE A 100 4.28 -5.10 -10.03
C PHE A 100 5.31 -5.20 -11.16
N ASP A 101 4.88 -5.12 -12.41
CA ASP A 101 5.77 -5.18 -13.58
C ASP A 101 6.75 -3.99 -13.62
N THR A 102 6.29 -2.82 -13.17
CA THR A 102 7.09 -1.59 -13.09
C THR A 102 7.71 -1.33 -11.71
N ALA A 103 7.55 -2.24 -10.74
CA ALA A 103 7.99 -2.03 -9.37
C ALA A 103 9.47 -1.65 -9.26
N GLY A 104 10.33 -2.33 -10.03
CA GLY A 104 11.77 -2.07 -10.04
C GLY A 104 12.12 -0.66 -10.55
N THR A 105 11.43 -0.14 -11.56
CA THR A 105 11.67 1.23 -12.07
C THR A 105 11.11 2.29 -11.14
N LEU A 106 10.09 1.95 -10.36
CA LEU A 106 9.52 2.78 -9.30
C LEU A 106 10.33 2.72 -7.99
N GLY A 107 11.44 1.96 -7.94
CA GLY A 107 12.29 1.82 -6.76
C GLY A 107 11.72 0.89 -5.68
N ILE A 108 10.64 0.16 -5.96
CA ILE A 108 10.03 -0.79 -5.03
C ILE A 108 10.77 -2.12 -5.11
N ASN A 109 11.44 -2.49 -4.03
CA ASN A 109 12.12 -3.78 -3.92
C ASN A 109 11.13 -4.88 -3.49
N VAL A 110 10.58 -5.60 -4.48
CA VAL A 110 9.62 -6.69 -4.30
C VAL A 110 10.34 -8.02 -4.06
N HIS A 111 9.97 -8.68 -2.97
CA HIS A 111 10.45 -10.02 -2.60
C HIS A 111 9.26 -10.98 -2.59
N GLN A 112 9.22 -11.92 -3.52
CA GLN A 112 8.26 -13.01 -3.44
C GLN A 112 8.74 -14.03 -2.39
N ARG A 113 7.94 -14.26 -1.34
CA ARG A 113 8.26 -15.21 -0.25
C ARG A 113 7.04 -16.00 0.13
N LEU A 114 7.19 -17.33 0.18
CA LEU A 114 6.18 -18.21 0.75
C LEU A 114 6.22 -18.12 2.28
N VAL A 115 5.05 -18.16 2.90
CA VAL A 115 4.95 -18.34 4.35
C VAL A 115 4.82 -19.85 4.57
N ASN A 116 5.89 -20.47 5.10
CA ASN A 116 5.88 -21.88 5.51
C ASN A 116 5.21 -22.03 6.88
#